data_AF-A0A3C0DNE5-F1
#
_entry.id   AF-A0A3C0DNE5-F1
#
_cell.length_a   1.000
_cell.length_b   1.000
_cell.length_c   1.000
_cell.angle_alpha   90.00
_cell.angle_beta   90.00
_cell.angle_gamma   90.00
#
_symmetry.space_group_name_H-M   'P 1'
#
loop_
_entity.id
_entity.type
_entity.pdbx_description
1 polymer ?
#
loop_
_entity_poly.entity_id
_entity_poly.type
_entity_poly.pdbx_seq_one_letter_code
_entity_poly.pdbx_strand_id
1 'polypeptide(L)' 'TVDQMIARIKTAAGIKDVTMLQRWPVRRGRPYREKKAPSEIMSTGQRVIDTFFPVAKGGT' A
#
# COMPACT_ATOMS: atom_id res chain seq x y z
N THR A 1 -11.53 19.10 5.92
CA THR A 1 -12.10 17.86 5.36
C THR A 1 -11.11 17.25 4.37
N VAL A 2 -11.26 15.98 4.01
CA VAL A 2 -10.31 15.29 3.10
C VAL A 2 -10.25 15.89 1.70
N ASP A 3 -11.30 16.63 1.31
CA ASP A 3 -11.43 17.28 0.01
C ASP A 3 -10.74 18.65 -0.06
N GLN A 4 -10.28 19.18 1.07
CA GLN A 4 -9.54 20.44 1.08
C GLN A 4 -8.16 20.26 0.46
N MET A 5 -7.73 21.28 -0.27
CA MET A 5 -6.41 21.34 -0.90
C MET A 5 -5.37 21.60 0.17
N ILE A 6 -4.36 20.73 0.23
CA ILE A 6 -3.32 20.77 1.26
C ILE A 6 -1.92 21.03 0.70
N ALA A 7 -1.70 20.79 -0.60
CA ALA A 7 -0.40 20.98 -1.23
C ALA A 7 -0.53 21.28 -2.73
N ARG A 8 0.54 21.87 -3.26
CA ARG A 8 0.69 22.24 -4.67
C ARG A 8 2.04 21.75 -5.18
N ILE A 9 2.03 20.92 -6.21
CA ILE A 9 3.23 20.28 -6.78
C ILE A 9 3.48 20.85 -8.17
N LYS A 10 4.67 21.41 -8.40
CA LYS A 10 5.11 21.82 -9.74
C LYS A 10 5.61 20.60 -10.51
N THR A 11 4.90 20.26 -11.59
CA THR A 11 5.27 19.18 -12.51
C THR A 11 5.74 19.76 -13.84
N ALA A 12 6.31 18.94 -14.72
CA ALA A 12 6.70 19.37 -16.08
C ALA A 12 5.50 19.87 -16.91
N ALA A 13 4.29 19.37 -16.62
CA ALA A 13 3.04 19.76 -17.29
C ALA A 13 2.33 20.95 -16.62
N GLY A 14 2.91 21.52 -15.55
CA GLY A 14 2.33 22.63 -14.80
C GLY A 14 2.08 22.30 -13.33
N ILE A 15 1.33 23.17 -12.67
CA ILE A 15 1.04 23.09 -11.24
C ILE A 15 -0.14 22.14 -11.01
N LYS A 16 0.05 21.14 -10.13
CA LYS A 16 -0.99 20.19 -9.73
C LYS A 16 -1.29 20.32 -8.25
N ASP A 17 -2.55 20.55 -7.94
CA ASP A 17 -3.01 20.63 -6.56
C ASP A 17 -3.38 19.23 -6.02
N VAL A 18 -3.15 19.05 -4.72
CA VAL A 18 -3.28 17.77 -4.03
C VAL A 18 -4.14 17.92 -2.78
N THR A 19 -5.10 17.01 -2.63
CA THR A 19 -5.95 16.84 -1.44
C THR A 19 -5.49 15.59 -0.66
N MET A 20 -6.11 15.31 0.49
CA MET A 20 -5.81 14.10 1.25
C MET A 20 -6.39 12.81 0.62
N LEU A 21 -7.32 12.94 -0.34
CA LEU A 21 -8.01 11.81 -0.96
C LEU A 21 -7.51 11.53 -2.38
N GLN A 22 -7.29 10.24 -2.68
CA GLN A 22 -6.93 9.76 -4.02
C GLN A 22 -7.89 8.67 -4.49
N ARG A 23 -8.32 8.76 -5.76
CA ARG A 23 -9.13 7.73 -6.43
C ARG A 23 -8.24 6.84 -7.29
N TRP A 24 -8.52 5.53 -7.30
CA TRP A 24 -7.76 4.55 -8.07
C TRP A 24 -8.67 3.48 -8.70
N PRO A 25 -8.46 3.10 -9.98
CA PRO A 25 -9.27 2.07 -10.64
C PRO A 25 -9.09 0.68 -10.01
N VAL A 26 -10.19 0.04 -9.61
CA VAL A 26 -10.18 -1.23 -8.85
C VAL A 26 -9.61 -2.42 -9.64
N ARG A 27 -9.75 -2.42 -10.97
CA ARG A 27 -9.26 -3.51 -11.85
C ARG A 27 -7.80 -3.34 -12.26
N ARG A 28 -7.12 -2.29 -11.82
CA ARG A 28 -5.69 -2.04 -12.12
C ARG A 28 -4.91 -2.07 -10.82
N GLY A 29 -3.99 -3.03 -10.69
CA GLY A 29 -3.08 -3.09 -9.54
C GLY A 29 -2.34 -1.77 -9.35
N ARG A 30 -2.19 -1.34 -8.09
CA ARG A 30 -1.41 -0.13 -7.78
C ARG A 30 0.07 -0.38 -8.09
N PRO A 31 0.78 0.57 -8.72
CA PRO A 31 2.18 0.40 -9.05
C PRO A 31 3.01 0.30 -7.77
N TYR A 32 4.01 -0.58 -7.80
CA TYR A 32 5.04 -0.74 -6.78
C TYR A 32 6.39 -0.93 -7.49
N ARG A 33 7.50 -0.74 -6.77
CA ARG A 33 8.85 -0.78 -7.37
C ARG A 33 9.31 -2.20 -7.69
N GLU A 34 9.20 -3.12 -6.73
CA GLU A 34 9.62 -4.51 -6.87
C GLU A 34 8.82 -5.42 -5.92
N LYS A 35 8.67 -6.70 -6.28
CA LYS A 35 8.06 -7.72 -5.41
C LYS A 35 9.19 -8.41 -4.65
N LYS A 36 9.31 -8.11 -3.35
CA LYS A 36 10.31 -8.74 -2.48
C LYS A 36 9.85 -10.14 -2.07
N ALA A 37 10.81 -11.06 -1.92
CA ALA A 37 10.54 -12.35 -1.31
C ALA A 37 10.12 -12.14 0.16
N PRO A 38 9.09 -12.84 0.66
CA PRO A 38 8.68 -12.70 2.05
C PRO A 38 9.76 -13.24 2.98
N SER A 39 10.24 -12.40 3.90
CA SER A 39 11.26 -12.77 4.90
C SER A 39 10.73 -12.76 6.34
N GLU A 40 9.53 -12.21 6.54
CA GLU A 40 8.92 -12.04 7.86
C GLU A 40 7.61 -12.82 7.95
N ILE A 41 7.37 -13.44 9.12
CA ILE A 41 6.10 -14.09 9.44
C ILE A 41 5.06 -13.03 9.82
N MET A 42 3.81 -13.23 9.38
CA MET A 42 2.64 -12.53 9.91
C MET A 42 2.26 -13.17 11.24
N SER A 43 2.60 -12.51 12.34
CA SER A 43 2.24 -12.97 13.68
C SER A 43 0.72 -12.90 13.86
N THR A 44 0.08 -14.05 14.02
CA THR A 44 -1.37 -14.16 14.22
C THR A 44 -1.76 -14.29 15.69
N GLY A 45 -0.81 -14.65 16.56
CA GLY A 45 -1.04 -14.95 17.97
C GLY A 45 -1.66 -16.33 18.21
N GLN A 46 -1.94 -17.09 17.14
CA GLN A 46 -2.51 -18.43 17.21
C GLN A 46 -1.39 -19.46 17.12
N ARG A 47 -1.17 -20.23 18.20
CA ARG A 47 -0.06 -21.21 18.29
C ARG A 47 0.00 -22.17 17.09
N VAL A 48 -1.15 -22.67 16.65
CA VAL A 48 -1.21 -23.63 15.54
C VAL A 48 -0.74 -23.01 14.22
N ILE A 49 -1.11 -21.75 13.95
CA ILE A 49 -0.73 -21.05 12.71
C ILE A 49 0.72 -20.59 12.81
N ASP A 50 1.08 -19.91 13.89
CA ASP A 50 2.41 -19.30 14.01
C ASP A 50 3.54 -20.35 14.12
N THR A 51 3.25 -21.55 14.64
CA THR A 51 4.26 -22.61 14.85
C THR A 51 4.31 -23.63 13.72
N PHE A 52 3.14 -24.10 13.23
CA PHE A 52 3.09 -25.21 12.27
C PHE A 52 2.77 -24.77 10.85
N PHE A 53 2.01 -23.68 10.68
CA PHE A 53 1.54 -23.21 9.38
C PHE A 53 1.76 -21.69 9.21
N PRO A 54 2.99 -21.19 9.35
CA PRO A 54 3.25 -19.76 9.38
C PRO A 54 2.92 -19.11 8.03
N VAL A 55 2.16 -18.03 8.04
CA VAL A 55 1.88 -17.20 6.86
C VAL A 55 2.88 -16.06 6.83
N ALA A 56 3.50 -15.82 5.68
CA ALA A 56 4.46 -14.71 5.55
C ALA A 56 3.76 -13.37 5.28
N LYS A 57 4.36 -12.24 5.71
CA LYS A 57 3.86 -10.90 5.36
C LYS A 57 3.97 -10.67 3.85
N GLY A 58 2.83 -10.39 3.21
CA GLY A 58 2.75 -10.30 1.75
C GLY A 58 2.66 -11.66 1.04
N GLY A 59 2.48 -12.75 1.81
CA GLY A 59 2.06 -14.05 1.29
C GLY A 59 0.60 -14.07 0.85
N THR A 60 0.15 -15.23 0.39
CA THR A 60 -1.23 -15.54 -0.01
C THR A 60 -1.94 -16.36 1.03
#